data_AF-A0A6V7KK66-F1
#
_entry.id   AF-A0A6V7KK66-F1
#
_cell.length_a   1.000
_cell.length_b   1.000
_cell.length_c   1.000
_cell.angle_alpha   90.00
_cell.angle_beta   90.00
_cell.angle_gamma   90.00
#
_symmetry.space_group_name_H-M   'P 1'
#
loop_
_entity.id
_entity.type
_entity.pdbx_description
1 polymer ?
#
loop_
_entity_poly.entity_id
_entity_poly.type
_entity_poly.pdbx_seq_one_letter_code
_entity_poly.pdbx_strand_id
1 'polypeptide(L)' 'GDSGGPLVYNNEVVGVVATSGPCGDDYPEVYTRVYSAIDFINKAMNEV' A
#
# COMPACT_ATOMS: atom_id res chain seq x y z
N GLY A 1 10.11 -2.87 -9.22
CA GLY A 1 9.57 -1.55 -9.61
C GLY A 1 8.19 -1.32 -9.02
N ASP A 2 7.88 -2.03 -7.94
CA ASP A 2 6.53 -2.30 -7.49
C ASP A 2 6.21 -1.55 -6.20
N SER A 3 7.25 -1.04 -5.51
CA SER A 3 7.16 -0.16 -4.36
C SER A 3 6.24 1.03 -4.64
N GLY A 4 5.26 1.24 -3.77
CA GLY A 4 4.21 2.26 -3.95
C GLY A 4 2.99 1.78 -4.76
N GLY A 5 3.02 0.59 -5.33
CA GLY A 5 1.91 0.00 -6.07
C GLY A 5 0.70 -0.34 -5.16
N PRO A 6 -0.54 -0.29 -5.70
CA PRO A 6 -1.75 -0.55 -4.92
C PRO A 6 -2.07 -2.05 -4.82
N LEU A 7 -2.37 -2.51 -3.61
CA LEU A 7 -3.11 -3.74 -3.38
C LEU A 7 -4.61 -3.40 -3.28
N VAL A 8 -5.40 -3.95 -4.19
CA VAL A 8 -6.83 -3.63 -4.33
C VAL A 8 -7.69 -4.84 -3.97
N TYR A 9 -8.72 -4.61 -3.16
CA TYR A 9 -9.77 -5.58 -2.85
C TYR A 9 -11.13 -4.90 -2.93
N ASN A 10 -12.11 -5.51 -3.61
CA ASN A 10 -13.45 -4.93 -3.80
C ASN A 10 -13.43 -3.47 -4.30
N ASN A 11 -12.52 -3.15 -5.21
CA ASN A 11 -12.35 -1.81 -5.78
C ASN A 11 -11.89 -0.74 -4.76
N GLU A 12 -11.33 -1.15 -3.62
CA GLU A 12 -10.73 -0.30 -2.61
C GLU A 12 -9.23 -0.60 -2.46
N VAL A 13 -8.40 0.43 -2.25
CA VAL A 13 -6.98 0.26 -1.98
C VAL A 13 -6.81 -0.11 -0.51
N VAL A 14 -6.41 -1.35 -0.24
CA VAL A 14 -6.25 -1.89 1.12
C VAL A 14 -4.80 -1.92 1.58
N GLY A 15 -3.85 -1.88 0.64
CA GLY A 15 -2.42 -1.87 0.92
C GLY A 15 -1.61 -1.11 -0.13
N VAL A 16 -0.41 -0.70 0.25
CA VAL A 16 0.60 -0.11 -0.63
C VAL A 16 1.89 -0.91 -0.50
N VAL A 17 2.49 -1.36 -1.61
CA VAL A 17 3.71 -2.18 -1.58
C VAL A 17 4.82 -1.41 -0.87
N ALA A 18 5.33 -1.98 0.24
CA ALA A 18 6.43 -1.42 1.01
C ALA A 18 7.76 -2.03 0.57
N THR A 19 7.86 -3.36 0.67
CA THR A 19 9.00 -4.11 0.16
C THR A 19 8.51 -5.41 -0.46
N SER A 20 9.15 -5.79 -1.56
CA SER A 20 9.01 -7.09 -2.18
C SER A 20 10.32 -7.87 -1.97
N GLY A 21 10.25 -9.20 -1.94
CA GLY A 21 11.44 -10.03 -2.13
C GLY A 21 12.03 -9.85 -3.54
N PRO A 22 13.15 -10.52 -3.85
CA PRO A 22 13.53 -10.81 -5.22
C PRO A 22 12.32 -11.19 -6.10
N CYS A 23 12.29 -10.65 -7.33
CA CYS A 23 11.19 -10.93 -8.24
C CYS A 23 11.15 -12.44 -8.59
N GLY A 24 9.98 -13.06 -8.38
CA GLY A 24 9.75 -14.48 -8.69
C GLY A 24 10.23 -15.47 -7.63
N ASP A 25 10.38 -15.03 -6.39
CA ASP A 25 10.65 -15.91 -5.24
C ASP A 25 9.39 -16.25 -4.43
N ASP A 26 9.58 -17.06 -3.38
CA ASP A 26 8.51 -17.50 -2.48
C ASP A 26 8.37 -16.61 -1.23
N TYR A 27 9.07 -15.48 -1.17
CA TYR A 27 8.95 -14.57 -0.05
C TYR A 27 7.66 -13.75 -0.18
N PRO A 28 6.90 -13.58 0.91
CA PRO A 28 5.71 -12.76 0.87
C PRO A 28 6.09 -11.30 0.61
N GLU A 29 5.27 -10.64 -0.21
CA GLU A 29 5.33 -9.19 -0.33
C GLU A 29 4.77 -8.52 0.93
N VAL A 30 5.39 -7.43 1.33
CA VAL A 30 5.00 -6.66 2.51
C VAL A 30 4.33 -5.37 2.08
N TYR A 31 3.15 -5.13 2.66
CA TYR A 31 2.32 -3.97 2.34
C TYR A 31 2.13 -3.08 3.57
N THR A 32 2.18 -1.77 3.35
CA THR A 32 1.65 -0.80 4.30
C THR A 32 0.13 -0.87 4.26
N ARG A 33 -0.49 -1.17 5.40
CA ARG A 33 -1.96 -1.23 5.53
C ARG A 33 -2.55 0.18 5.44
N VAL A 34 -3.35 0.44 4.41
CA VAL A 34 -3.94 1.78 4.15
C VAL A 34 -4.76 2.28 5.34
N TYR A 35 -5.55 1.39 5.96
CA TYR A 35 -6.37 1.75 7.11
C TYR A 35 -5.55 2.32 8.28
N SER A 36 -4.32 1.84 8.49
CA SER A 36 -3.44 2.34 9.56
C SER A 36 -2.95 3.78 9.31
N ALA A 37 -3.02 4.27 8.07
CA ALA A 37 -2.61 5.61 7.67
C ALA A 37 -3.78 6.50 7.23
N ILE A 38 -5.04 6.07 7.42
CA ILE A 38 -6.20 6.75 6.85
C ILE A 38 -6.35 8.19 7.35
N ASP A 39 -6.03 8.45 8.61
CA ASP A 39 -6.06 9.81 9.18
C ASP A 39 -5.03 10.73 8.54
N PHE A 40 -3.82 10.21 8.31
CA PHE A 40 -2.76 10.95 7.61
C PHE A 40 -3.18 11.27 6.18
N ILE A 41 -3.73 10.29 5.45
CA ILE A 41 -4.19 10.45 4.08
C ILE A 41 -5.32 11.48 4.02
N ASN A 42 -6.33 11.37 4.88
CA ASN A 42 -7.44 12.31 4.95
C ASN A 42 -6.97 13.72 5.28
N LYS A 43 -6.03 13.88 6.22
CA LYS A 43 -5.45 15.19 6.54
C LYS A 43 -4.74 15.78 5.32
N ALA A 44 -3.84 15.01 4.68
CA ALA A 44 -3.08 15.48 3.52
C ALA A 44 -3.96 15.85 2.33
N MET A 45 -5.09 15.17 2.11
CA MET A 45 -6.05 15.50 1.04
C MET A 45 -6.88 16.76 1.34
N ASN A 46 -7.05 17.11 2.61
CA ASN A 46 -7.89 18.23 3.05
C ASN A 46 -7.10 19.52 3.31
N GLU A 47 -5.76 19.50 3.27
CA GLU A 47 -4.88 20.68 3.41
C GLU A 47 -4.85 21.58 2.15
N VAL A 48 -6.03 21.85 1.56
CA VAL A 48 -6.20 22.75 0.41
C VAL A 48 -6.50 24.17 0.87
#